data_AF-A0A3D1GDT3-F1
#
_entry.id   AF-A0A3D1GDT3-F1
#
_cell.length_a   1.000
_cell.length_b   1.000
_cell.length_c   1.000
_cell.angle_alpha   90.00
_cell.angle_beta   90.00
_cell.angle_gamma   90.00
#
_symmetry.space_group_name_H-M   'P 1'
#
loop_
_entity.id
_entity.type
_entity.pdbx_description
1 polymer ?
#
loop_
_entity_poly.entity_id
_entity_poly.type
_entity_poly.pdbx_seq_one_letter_code
_entity_poly.pdbx_strand_id
1 'polypeptide(L)'
;IHRILKPGGTISIRVPHFTSRYNFNDPTHKKMFSSKTMDFFVQGASYGRDYYFDFHFSENVYTRIKFEKGLYLYNYLIEPLMNISKQTRTVYEGTFLSRLFPAGMMEITLKK
;
A
#
# COMPACT_ATOMS: atom_id res chain seq x y z
N ILE A 1 -10.31 -13.75 -2.70
CA ILE A 1 -9.59 -14.29 -1.52
C ILE A 1 -10.44 -14.30 -0.25
N HIS A 2 -11.15 -13.22 0.10
CA HIS A 2 -11.97 -13.15 1.33
C HIS A 2 -12.84 -14.39 1.61
N ARG A 3 -13.52 -14.94 0.59
CA ARG A 3 -14.36 -16.14 0.70
C ARG A 3 -13.62 -17.39 1.19
N ILE A 4 -12.37 -17.59 0.78
CA ILE A 4 -11.58 -18.80 1.10
C ILE A 4 -10.74 -18.64 2.37
N LEU A 5 -10.68 -17.44 2.94
CA LEU A 5 -9.97 -17.19 4.19
C LEU A 5 -10.81 -17.67 5.38
N LYS A 6 -10.18 -18.38 6.32
CA LYS A 6 -10.81 -18.66 7.62
C LYS A 6 -11.04 -17.36 8.40
N PRO A 7 -12.06 -17.28 9.28
CA PRO A 7 -12.21 -16.15 10.20
C PRO A 7 -10.94 -15.88 10.99
N GLY A 8 -10.53 -14.60 11.11
CA GLY A 8 -9.28 -14.20 11.75
C GLY A 8 -8.01 -14.48 10.92
N GLY A 9 -8.14 -15.11 9.75
CA GLY A 9 -7.04 -15.31 8.82
C GLY A 9 -6.55 -13.99 8.23
N THR A 10 -5.29 -13.97 7.80
CA THR A 10 -4.68 -12.80 7.16
C THR A 10 -4.28 -13.08 5.73
N ILE A 11 -4.22 -12.03 4.92
CA ILE A 11 -3.64 -12.05 3.58
C ILE A 11 -2.49 -11.05 3.52
N SER A 12 -1.40 -11.44 2.89
CA SER A 12 -0.26 -10.58 2.61
C SER A 12 -0.23 -10.25 1.13
N ILE A 13 -0.29 -8.97 0.81
CA ILE A 13 -0.32 -8.44 -0.55
C ILE A 13 0.99 -7.70 -0.78
N ARG A 14 1.66 -7.98 -1.90
CA ARG A 14 2.83 -7.23 -2.36
C ARG A 14 2.58 -6.73 -3.78
N VAL A 15 2.60 -5.42 -3.96
CA VAL A 15 2.35 -4.75 -5.25
C VAL A 15 3.29 -3.57 -5.44
N PRO A 16 3.57 -3.11 -6.67
CA PRO A 16 4.30 -1.86 -6.87
C PRO A 16 3.50 -0.67 -6.33
N HIS A 17 4.19 0.22 -5.60
CA HIS A 17 3.63 1.53 -5.24
C HIS A 17 3.38 2.36 -6.50
N PHE A 18 2.37 3.23 -6.57
CA PHE A 18 2.00 3.94 -7.81
C PHE A 18 3.13 4.76 -8.44
N THR A 19 4.12 5.20 -7.66
CA THR A 19 5.32 5.90 -8.17
C THR A 19 6.44 4.96 -8.64
N SER A 20 6.28 3.66 -8.48
CA SER A 20 7.28 2.68 -8.85
C SER A 20 7.46 2.55 -10.35
N ARG A 21 8.71 2.53 -10.80
CA ARG A 21 9.06 2.20 -12.18
C ARG A 21 8.55 0.82 -12.62
N TYR A 22 8.38 -0.12 -11.69
CA TYR A 22 7.86 -1.45 -12.01
C TYR A 22 6.44 -1.42 -12.58
N ASN A 23 5.63 -0.40 -12.24
CA ASN A 23 4.31 -0.22 -12.85
C ASN A 23 4.37 0.04 -14.35
N PHE A 24 5.46 0.66 -14.83
CA PHE A 24 5.61 1.09 -16.21
C PHE A 24 6.50 0.16 -17.03
N ASN A 25 7.40 -0.57 -16.37
CA ASN A 25 8.25 -1.57 -17.03
C ASN A 25 7.45 -2.80 -17.48
N ASP A 26 6.45 -3.21 -16.69
CA ASP A 26 5.61 -4.36 -16.98
C ASP A 26 4.29 -3.90 -17.63
N PRO A 27 4.06 -4.20 -18.93
CA PRO A 27 2.86 -3.76 -19.65
C PRO A 27 1.58 -4.48 -19.18
N THR A 28 1.68 -5.50 -18.32
CA THR A 28 0.52 -6.22 -17.80
C THR A 28 -0.16 -5.50 -16.62
N HIS A 29 0.51 -4.53 -16.01
CA HIS A 29 -0.07 -3.75 -14.91
C HIS A 29 -1.23 -2.88 -15.39
N LYS A 30 -2.43 -3.18 -14.89
CA LYS A 30 -3.67 -2.43 -15.23
C LYS A 30 -4.02 -1.33 -14.24
N LYS A 31 -3.50 -1.42 -13.02
CA LYS A 31 -3.83 -0.52 -11.90
C LYS A 31 -2.57 -0.24 -11.09
N MET A 32 -2.55 0.94 -10.51
CA MET A 32 -1.51 1.39 -9.60
C MET A 32 -2.10 1.50 -8.19
N PHE A 33 -1.27 1.29 -7.17
CA PHE A 33 -1.71 1.18 -5.78
C PHE A 33 -1.03 2.23 -4.89
N SER A 34 -1.81 2.85 -4.01
CA SER A 34 -1.34 3.68 -2.89
C SER A 34 -1.54 2.95 -1.57
N SER A 35 -0.97 3.49 -0.50
CA SER A 35 -1.07 2.97 0.87
C SER A 35 -2.51 2.83 1.37
N LYS A 36 -3.45 3.51 0.71
CA LYS A 36 -4.87 3.55 1.05
C LYS A 36 -5.75 2.78 0.07
N THR A 37 -5.22 2.24 -1.03
CA THR A 37 -6.08 1.56 -2.02
C THR A 37 -6.81 0.36 -1.40
N MET A 38 -6.17 -0.36 -0.48
CA MET A 38 -6.78 -1.51 0.18
C MET A 38 -7.80 -1.13 1.25
N ASP A 39 -7.81 0.12 1.72
CA ASP A 39 -8.80 0.59 2.70
C ASP A 39 -10.22 0.57 2.13
N PHE A 40 -10.39 0.54 0.80
CA PHE A 40 -11.70 0.36 0.15
C PHE A 40 -12.37 -0.97 0.51
N PHE A 41 -11.58 -1.98 0.88
CA PHE A 41 -12.06 -3.32 1.22
C PHE A 41 -12.07 -3.58 2.73
N VAL A 42 -11.79 -2.58 3.55
CA VAL A 42 -11.67 -2.72 5.01
C VAL A 42 -12.82 -1.96 5.68
N GLN A 43 -13.55 -2.67 6.54
CA GLN A 43 -14.72 -2.12 7.22
C GLN A 43 -14.32 -0.91 8.09
N GLY A 44 -15.06 0.20 7.96
CA GLY A 44 -14.85 1.39 8.79
C GLY A 44 -13.52 2.14 8.56
N ALA A 45 -12.78 1.83 7.49
CA ALA A 45 -11.59 2.59 7.15
C ALA A 45 -11.93 4.03 6.70
N SER A 46 -10.98 4.97 6.76
CA SER A 46 -11.21 6.37 6.40
C SER A 46 -11.67 6.59 4.95
N TYR A 47 -11.34 5.64 4.06
CA TYR A 47 -11.82 5.59 2.68
C TYR A 47 -12.67 4.34 2.42
N GLY A 48 -13.20 3.74 3.49
CA GLY A 48 -14.12 2.62 3.45
C GLY A 48 -15.28 2.93 2.52
N ARG A 49 -15.59 1.95 1.69
CA ARG A 49 -16.57 2.03 0.62
C ARG A 49 -17.54 0.87 0.81
N ASP A 50 -18.07 0.80 2.03
CA ASP A 50 -18.82 -0.35 2.54
C ASP A 50 -20.08 -0.70 1.72
N TYR A 51 -20.52 0.24 0.88
CA TYR A 51 -21.67 0.11 -0.01
C TYR A 51 -21.32 -0.41 -1.42
N TYR A 52 -20.03 -0.56 -1.77
CA TYR A 52 -19.62 -1.05 -3.09
C TYR A 52 -19.43 -2.57 -3.13
N PHE A 53 -19.26 -3.23 -1.98
CA PHE A 53 -18.92 -4.64 -1.91
C PHE A 53 -19.75 -5.34 -0.83
N ASP A 54 -20.23 -6.55 -1.11
CA ASP A 54 -20.93 -7.39 -0.13
C ASP A 54 -19.96 -8.06 0.88
N PHE A 55 -18.68 -7.70 0.85
CA PHE A 55 -17.65 -8.26 1.73
C PHE A 55 -16.63 -7.20 2.14
N HIS A 56 -16.13 -7.33 3.37
CA HIS A 56 -15.08 -6.48 3.93
C HIS A 56 -14.12 -7.30 4.79
N PHE A 57 -12.85 -6.89 4.77
CA PHE A 57 -11.86 -7.28 5.76
C PHE A 57 -12.12 -6.50 7.05
N SER A 58 -11.90 -7.12 8.21
CA SER A 58 -12.09 -6.47 9.51
C SER A 58 -11.02 -5.42 9.79
N GLU A 59 -9.79 -5.60 9.31
CA GLU A 59 -8.68 -4.70 9.65
C GLU A 59 -7.58 -4.65 8.57
N ASN A 60 -7.01 -3.46 8.36
CA ASN A 60 -5.69 -3.27 7.76
C ASN A 60 -4.63 -3.30 8.86
N VAL A 61 -4.06 -4.49 9.08
CA VAL A 61 -3.11 -4.79 10.15
C VAL A 61 -1.76 -4.10 9.92
N TYR A 62 -1.34 -4.03 8.66
CA TYR A 62 -0.01 -3.57 8.32
C TYR A 62 0.03 -2.97 6.93
N THR A 63 0.73 -1.84 6.78
CA THR A 63 1.06 -1.26 5.49
C THR A 63 2.47 -0.69 5.54
N ARG A 64 3.34 -1.13 4.62
CA ARG A 64 4.69 -0.59 4.47
C ARG A 64 4.98 -0.25 3.02
N ILE A 65 5.50 0.95 2.80
CA ILE A 65 6.06 1.38 1.52
C ILE A 65 7.55 1.05 1.55
N LYS A 66 8.03 0.25 0.62
CA LYS A 66 9.45 -0.09 0.47
C LYS A 66 10.07 0.76 -0.61
N PHE A 67 11.32 1.14 -0.39
CA PHE A 67 12.10 1.91 -1.36
C PHE A 67 13.21 1.04 -1.95
N GLU A 68 13.54 1.27 -3.22
CA GLU A 68 14.67 0.57 -3.84
C GLU A 68 15.98 1.00 -3.16
N LYS A 69 16.76 0.04 -2.72
CA LYS A 69 18.06 0.27 -2.06
C LYS A 69 19.18 -0.05 -3.05
N GLY A 70 20.42 -0.09 -2.58
CA GLY A 70 21.60 -0.21 -3.45
C GLY A 70 22.18 1.17 -3.73
N LEU A 71 22.21 1.58 -5.01
CA LEU A 71 22.78 2.89 -5.40
C LEU A 71 22.01 4.09 -4.82
N TYR A 72 20.72 3.91 -4.52
CA TYR A 72 19.88 4.95 -3.92
C TYR A 72 20.05 4.99 -2.39
N LEU A 73 21.23 5.40 -1.91
CA LEU A 73 21.56 5.39 -0.48
C LEU A 73 20.60 6.25 0.38
N TYR A 74 20.04 7.32 -0.18
CA TYR A 74 19.04 8.15 0.49
C TYR A 74 17.78 7.36 0.87
N ASN A 75 17.43 6.31 0.12
CA ASN A 75 16.24 5.49 0.40
C ASN A 75 16.34 4.70 1.72
N TYR A 76 17.56 4.50 2.26
CA TYR A 76 17.72 3.92 3.60
C TYR A 76 17.21 4.85 4.71
N LEU A 77 17.26 6.18 4.49
CA LEU A 77 16.77 7.18 5.44
C LEU A 77 15.29 7.51 5.20
N ILE A 78 14.87 7.55 3.93
CA ILE A 78 13.51 7.90 3.56
C ILE A 78 12.52 6.80 3.92
N GLU A 79 12.87 5.53 3.70
CA GLU A 79 11.96 4.41 4.00
C GLU A 79 11.43 4.41 5.45
N PRO A 80 12.27 4.47 6.51
CA PRO A 80 11.75 4.51 7.88
C PRO A 80 10.92 5.77 8.13
N LEU A 81 11.35 6.94 7.64
CA LEU A 81 10.62 8.21 7.80
C LEU A 81 9.21 8.11 7.21
N MET A 82 9.08 7.61 5.99
CA MET A 82 7.79 7.46 5.32
C MET A 82 6.88 6.44 5.99
N ASN A 83 7.42 5.50 6.77
CA ASN A 83 6.65 4.45 7.43
C ASN A 83 6.35 4.70 8.92
N ILE A 84 6.74 5.85 9.49
CA ILE A 84 6.47 6.19 10.90
C ILE A 84 4.98 6.13 11.23
N SER A 85 4.13 6.73 10.39
CA SER A 85 2.70 6.84 10.64
C SER A 85 1.88 6.79 9.34
N LYS A 86 0.57 6.56 9.45
CA LYS A 86 -0.35 6.62 8.29
C LYS A 86 -0.38 8.03 7.68
N GLN A 87 -0.23 9.05 8.52
CA GLN A 87 -0.18 10.46 8.13
C GLN A 87 1.08 10.76 7.33
N THR A 88 2.24 10.25 7.75
CA THR A 88 3.49 10.47 7.00
C THR A 88 3.42 9.87 5.59
N ARG A 89 2.86 8.65 5.46
CA ARG A 89 2.58 8.05 4.14
C ARG A 89 1.64 8.92 3.32
N THR A 90 0.56 9.41 3.92
CA THR A 90 -0.41 10.28 3.26
C THR A 90 0.23 11.57 2.73
N VAL A 91 1.04 12.25 3.56
CA VAL A 91 1.72 13.49 3.17
C VAL A 91 2.73 13.23 2.06
N TYR A 92 3.49 12.14 2.16
CA TYR A 92 4.41 11.72 1.11
C TYR A 92 3.72 11.48 -0.23
N GLU A 93 2.68 10.63 -0.23
CA GLU A 93 1.91 10.28 -1.44
C GLU A 93 1.18 11.50 -2.02
N GLY A 94 0.70 12.41 -1.16
CA GLY A 94 -0.05 13.61 -1.55
C GLY A 94 0.78 14.80 -2.03
N THR A 95 2.11 14.76 -1.88
CA THR A 95 3.00 15.89 -2.21
C THR A 95 4.00 15.53 -3.32
N PHE A 96 4.83 16.50 -3.71
CA PHE A 96 5.91 16.29 -4.69
C PHE A 96 6.97 15.29 -4.21
N LEU A 97 7.04 15.02 -2.90
CA LEU A 97 8.00 14.08 -2.31
C LEU A 97 7.89 12.68 -2.92
N SER A 98 6.68 12.23 -3.26
CA SER A 98 6.46 10.95 -3.94
C SER A 98 7.12 10.85 -5.32
N ARG A 99 7.31 11.98 -5.99
CA ARG A 99 7.96 12.08 -7.31
C ARG A 99 9.46 12.32 -7.17
N LEU A 100 9.89 13.07 -6.15
CA LEU A 100 11.31 13.29 -5.86
C LEU A 100 11.98 12.00 -5.35
N PHE A 101 11.26 11.21 -4.56
CA PHE A 101 11.73 9.93 -4.04
C PHE A 101 10.73 8.83 -4.40
N PRO A 102 10.76 8.29 -5.63
CA PRO A 102 9.85 7.23 -6.04
C PRO A 102 9.99 5.98 -5.16
N ALA A 103 8.86 5.44 -4.70
CA ALA A 103 8.84 4.21 -3.93
C ALA A 103 8.93 2.99 -4.86
N GLY A 104 9.35 1.86 -4.30
CA GLY A 104 9.42 0.58 -4.99
C GLY A 104 8.14 -0.22 -4.77
N MET A 105 8.21 -1.19 -3.87
CA MET A 105 7.09 -2.07 -3.57
C MET A 105 6.28 -1.57 -2.38
N MET A 106 5.08 -2.10 -2.22
CA MET A 106 4.24 -1.92 -1.05
C MET A 106 3.80 -3.27 -0.54
N GLU A 107 3.81 -3.41 0.78
CA GLU A 107 3.40 -4.61 1.49
C GLU A 107 2.23 -4.28 2.39
N ILE A 108 1.12 -5.00 2.23
CA ILE A 108 -0.12 -4.76 2.96
C ILE A 108 -0.60 -6.08 3.54
N THR A 109 -1.01 -6.07 4.81
CA THR A 109 -1.63 -7.22 5.47
C THR A 109 -3.05 -6.87 5.88
N LEU A 110 -4.02 -7.63 5.38
CA LEU A 110 -5.43 -7.49 5.76
C LEU A 110 -5.89 -8.71 6.54
N LYS A 111 -6.80 -8.51 7.50
CA LYS A 111 -7.40 -9.57 8.32
C LYS A 111 -8.88 -9.73 7.99
N LYS A 112 -9.36 -10.98 7.92
CA LYS A 112 -10.79 -11.30 7.83
C LYS A 112 -11.42 -11.24 9.21
#